data_AF-A0AAD9EUS9-F1
#
_entry.id   AF-A0AAD9EUS9-F1
#
_cell.length_a   1.000
_cell.length_b   1.000
_cell.length_c   1.000
_cell.angle_alpha   90.00
_cell.angle_beta   90.00
_cell.angle_gamma   90.00
#
_symmetry.space_group_name_H-M   'P 1'
#
loop_
_entity.id
_entity.type
_entity.pdbx_description
1 polymer ?
#
loop_
_entity_poly.entity_id
_entity_poly.type
_entity_poly.pdbx_seq_one_letter_code
_entity_poly.pdbx_strand_id
1 'polypeptide(L)'
;MELGAPPLSLPPPLGLWLQLTHEVECQNYSLKKQSAEKQLLQAREGAEKIRRKRSSLFGTFHVAHSSSMDDVDHKILCAKQALAEVTAALREKLLRWQSIEALSGFSLVSNPGLAALAAALNLEASFLGLRPPPRTSSCQTTWTTWTMTSCPRGPSSTQRGRWTAE
;
A
#
# COMPACT_ATOMS: atom_id res chain seq x y z
N MET A 1 24.92 -22.78 44.62
CA MET A 1 25.18 -23.00 43.19
C MET A 1 23.84 -23.06 42.50
N GLU A 2 23.32 -21.91 42.05
CA GLU A 2 22.17 -21.88 41.15
C GLU A 2 22.63 -22.42 39.81
N LEU A 3 22.15 -23.60 39.44
CA LEU A 3 22.24 -24.12 38.07
C LEU A 3 21.33 -23.22 37.22
N GLY A 4 21.90 -22.12 36.74
CA GLY A 4 21.23 -21.25 35.77
C GLY A 4 20.79 -22.11 34.60
N ALA A 5 19.47 -22.22 34.41
CA ALA A 5 18.89 -22.93 33.28
C ALA A 5 19.59 -22.44 32.00
N PRO A 6 19.92 -23.34 31.05
CA PRO A 6 20.47 -22.90 29.77
C PRO A 6 19.54 -21.85 29.18
N PRO A 7 20.07 -20.79 28.55
CA PRO A 7 19.22 -19.81 27.87
C PRO A 7 18.27 -20.58 26.97
N LEU A 8 16.96 -20.36 27.13
CA LEU A 8 15.94 -21.04 26.36
C LEU A 8 16.18 -20.70 24.88
N SER A 9 16.90 -21.56 24.17
CA SER A 9 17.13 -21.41 22.74
C SER A 9 15.81 -21.71 22.05
N LEU A 10 15.12 -20.66 21.64
CA LEU A 10 13.85 -20.80 20.93
C LEU A 10 14.08 -21.51 19.58
N PRO A 11 13.16 -22.38 19.13
CA PRO A 11 13.31 -23.09 17.87
C PRO A 11 13.43 -22.13 16.67
N PRO A 12 14.37 -22.33 15.73
CA PRO A 12 14.55 -21.46 14.57
C PRO A 12 13.28 -21.22 13.72
N PRO A 13 12.39 -22.22 13.49
CA PRO A 13 11.15 -21.99 12.75
C PRO A 13 10.23 -20.93 13.37
N LEU A 14 10.28 -20.75 14.70
CA LEU A 14 9.48 -19.74 15.39
C LEU A 14 9.83 -18.32 14.90
N GLY A 15 11.12 -18.03 14.67
CA GLY A 15 11.57 -16.74 14.17
C GLY A 15 10.93 -16.39 12.81
N LEU A 16 10.88 -17.36 11.88
CA LEU A 16 10.26 -17.16 10.56
C LEU A 16 8.75 -16.89 10.67
N TRP A 17 8.04 -17.61 11.55
CA TRP A 17 6.61 -17.38 11.78
C TRP A 17 6.32 -16.03 12.44
N LEU A 18 7.17 -15.59 13.37
CA LEU A 18 7.06 -14.27 13.98
C LEU A 18 7.34 -13.16 12.96
N GLN A 19 8.34 -13.33 12.10
CA GLN A 19 8.60 -12.41 10.98
C GLN A 19 7.40 -12.34 10.01
N LEU A 20 6.79 -13.47 9.67
CA LEU A 20 5.60 -13.47 8.81
C LEU A 20 4.43 -12.74 9.46
N THR A 21 4.22 -12.97 10.76
CA THR A 21 3.17 -12.31 11.54
C THR A 21 3.39 -10.79 11.58
N HIS A 22 4.62 -10.35 11.82
CA HIS A 22 5.00 -8.93 11.79
C HIS A 22 4.67 -8.30 10.44
N GLU A 23 5.00 -8.99 9.35
CA GLU A 23 4.83 -8.46 7.99
C GLU A 23 3.35 -8.36 7.60
N VAL A 24 2.53 -9.38 7.92
CA VAL A 24 1.07 -9.32 7.75
C VAL A 24 0.47 -8.17 8.57
N GLU A 25 0.94 -8.00 9.80
CA GLU A 25 0.48 -6.90 10.65
C GLU A 25 0.87 -5.52 10.09
N CYS A 26 2.07 -5.37 9.52
CA CYS A 26 2.50 -4.15 8.82
C CYS A 26 1.59 -3.82 7.63
N GLN A 27 1.20 -4.82 6.83
CA GLN A 27 0.26 -4.62 5.72
C GLN A 27 -1.12 -4.18 6.23
N ASN A 28 -1.65 -4.85 7.25
CA ASN A 28 -2.93 -4.49 7.86
C ASN A 28 -2.94 -3.08 8.43
N TYR A 29 -1.86 -2.69 9.13
CA TYR A 29 -1.68 -1.32 9.62
C TYR A 29 -1.67 -0.31 8.46
N SER A 30 -0.93 -0.61 7.39
CA SER A 30 -0.81 0.28 6.22
C SER A 30 -2.16 0.51 5.54
N LEU A 31 -2.96 -0.55 5.37
CA LEU A 31 -4.32 -0.45 4.82
C LEU A 31 -5.25 0.39 5.71
N LYS A 32 -5.23 0.15 7.02
CA LYS A 32 -6.03 0.92 7.99
C LYS A 32 -5.63 2.39 8.00
N LYS A 33 -4.33 2.68 7.98
CA LYS A 33 -3.79 4.05 7.90
C LYS A 33 -4.27 4.75 6.62
N GLN A 34 -4.12 4.11 5.46
CA GLN A 34 -4.57 4.68 4.18
C GLN A 34 -6.08 4.96 4.18
N SER A 35 -6.88 4.05 4.76
CA SER A 35 -8.32 4.25 4.93
C SER A 35 -8.64 5.47 5.80
N ALA A 36 -7.97 5.62 6.95
CA ALA A 36 -8.14 6.78 7.83
C ALA A 36 -7.73 8.10 7.15
N GLU A 37 -6.63 8.11 6.40
CA GLU A 37 -6.18 9.27 5.62
C GLU A 37 -7.19 9.65 4.53
N LYS A 38 -7.79 8.66 3.86
CA LYS A 38 -8.86 8.89 2.89
C LYS A 38 -10.12 9.48 3.54
N GLN A 39 -10.52 8.98 4.72
CA GLN A 39 -11.65 9.55 5.47
C GLN A 39 -11.39 11.01 5.87
N LEU A 40 -10.17 11.31 6.32
CA LEU A 40 -9.77 12.69 6.64
C LEU A 40 -9.86 13.60 5.41
N LEU A 41 -9.37 13.14 4.26
CA LEU A 41 -9.43 13.91 3.01
C LEU A 41 -10.88 14.22 2.63
N GLN A 42 -11.76 13.21 2.63
CA GLN A 42 -13.17 13.38 2.30
C GLN A 42 -13.89 14.33 3.27
N ALA A 43 -13.57 14.24 4.57
CA ALA A 43 -14.12 15.15 5.58
C ALA A 43 -13.68 16.61 5.33
N ARG A 44 -12.39 16.83 5.00
CA ARG A 44 -11.86 18.15 4.63
C ARG A 44 -12.53 18.72 3.39
N GLU A 45 -12.65 17.92 2.33
CA GLU A 45 -13.32 18.34 1.09
C GLU A 45 -14.79 18.71 1.32
N GLY A 46 -15.49 17.93 2.15
CA GLY A 46 -16.88 18.21 2.55
C GLY A 46 -17.00 19.55 3.28
N ALA A 47 -16.14 19.79 4.28
CA ALA A 47 -16.11 21.04 5.04
C ALA A 47 -15.79 22.25 4.15
N GLU A 48 -14.81 22.10 3.25
CA GLU A 48 -14.45 23.14 2.26
C GLU A 48 -15.61 23.49 1.33
N LYS A 49 -16.36 22.49 0.88
CA LYS A 49 -17.54 22.70 0.02
C LYS A 49 -18.62 23.52 0.74
N ILE A 50 -18.86 23.25 2.02
CA ILE A 50 -19.79 24.04 2.84
C ILE A 50 -19.26 25.47 3.03
N ARG A 51 -17.97 25.61 3.35
CA ARG A 51 -17.32 26.93 3.53
C ARG A 51 -17.47 27.80 2.29
N ARG A 52 -17.13 27.28 1.10
CA ARG A 52 -17.25 28.00 -0.17
C ARG A 52 -18.69 28.41 -0.48
N LYS A 53 -19.66 27.51 -0.26
CA LYS A 53 -21.08 27.83 -0.43
C LYS A 53 -21.50 28.98 0.49
N ARG A 54 -21.10 28.96 1.77
CA ARG A 54 -21.38 30.06 2.71
C ARG A 54 -20.71 31.37 2.32
N SER A 55 -19.49 31.34 1.77
CA SER A 55 -18.76 32.53 1.34
C SER A 55 -19.24 33.11 -0.01
N SER A 56 -19.88 32.32 -0.87
CA SER A 56 -20.31 32.72 -2.22
C SER A 56 -21.74 33.25 -2.30
N LEU A 57 -22.52 33.18 -1.21
CA LEU A 57 -23.92 33.59 -1.21
C LEU A 57 -24.08 35.09 -0.95
N PHE A 58 -24.14 35.87 -2.04
CA PHE A 58 -24.93 37.10 -2.08
C PHE A 58 -26.41 36.70 -2.30
N GLY A 59 -27.21 36.69 -1.23
CA GLY A 59 -28.68 36.66 -1.32
C GLY A 59 -29.39 35.28 -1.40
N THR A 60 -30.30 35.10 -0.43
CA THR A 60 -31.59 34.37 -0.55
C THR A 60 -31.63 32.84 -0.32
N PHE A 61 -32.08 32.52 0.91
CA PHE A 61 -32.97 31.44 1.37
C PHE A 61 -32.39 30.11 1.88
N HIS A 62 -32.62 29.91 3.19
CA HIS A 62 -32.15 28.86 4.08
C HIS A 62 -33.27 27.83 4.37
N VAL A 63 -33.35 26.67 3.69
CA VAL A 63 -34.21 25.57 4.20
C VAL A 63 -33.65 24.15 3.96
N ALA A 64 -32.66 23.93 3.08
CA ALA A 64 -32.16 22.58 2.77
C ALA A 64 -30.80 22.21 3.44
N HIS A 65 -30.38 22.88 4.53
CA HIS A 65 -28.96 22.92 4.93
C HIS A 65 -28.52 22.07 6.13
N SER A 66 -29.40 21.67 7.06
CA SER A 66 -28.96 20.98 8.29
C SER A 66 -28.35 19.61 8.01
N SER A 67 -29.03 18.76 7.23
CA SER A 67 -28.60 17.38 6.98
C SER A 67 -27.20 17.27 6.35
N SER A 68 -26.85 18.13 5.38
CA SER A 68 -25.51 18.11 4.78
C SER A 68 -24.41 18.61 5.72
N MET A 69 -24.73 19.46 6.70
CA MET A 69 -23.78 19.92 7.72
C MET A 69 -23.54 18.82 8.74
N ASP A 70 -24.64 18.24 9.26
CA ASP A 70 -24.59 17.13 10.21
C ASP A 70 -23.84 15.92 9.64
N ASP A 71 -24.03 15.60 8.35
CA ASP A 71 -23.30 14.55 7.64
C ASP A 71 -21.78 14.82 7.58
N VAL A 72 -21.38 16.08 7.33
CA VAL A 72 -19.96 16.47 7.28
C VAL A 72 -19.36 16.45 8.68
N ASP A 73 -20.08 16.92 9.69
CA ASP A 73 -19.64 16.88 11.08
C ASP A 73 -19.46 15.44 11.57
N HIS A 74 -20.40 14.55 11.24
CA HIS A 74 -20.26 13.13 11.51
C HIS A 74 -19.01 12.54 10.85
N LYS A 75 -18.77 12.83 9.56
CA LYS A 75 -17.56 12.38 8.84
C LYS A 75 -16.27 12.93 9.47
N ILE A 76 -16.28 14.16 9.97
CA ILE A 76 -15.13 14.74 10.69
C ILE A 76 -14.86 13.95 11.98
N LEU A 77 -15.90 13.65 12.77
CA LEU A 77 -15.75 12.88 14.00
C LEU A 77 -15.23 11.46 13.71
N CYS A 78 -15.79 10.78 12.72
CA CYS A 78 -15.32 9.46 12.28
C CYS A 78 -13.86 9.49 11.83
N ALA A 79 -13.47 10.47 11.02
CA ALA A 79 -12.09 10.60 10.55
C ALA A 79 -11.10 10.84 11.71
N LYS A 80 -11.47 11.69 12.68
CA LYS A 80 -10.66 11.93 13.89
C LYS A 80 -10.50 10.64 14.70
N GLN A 81 -11.58 9.91 14.91
CA GLN A 81 -11.57 8.65 15.63
C GLN A 81 -10.69 7.61 14.93
N ALA A 82 -10.85 7.43 13.61
CA ALA A 82 -10.05 6.49 12.83
C ALA A 82 -8.55 6.81 12.89
N LEU A 83 -8.17 8.09 12.87
CA LEU A 83 -6.76 8.50 13.02
C LEU A 83 -6.23 8.25 14.44
N ALA A 84 -7.04 8.47 15.46
CA ALA A 84 -6.67 8.18 16.84
C ALA A 84 -6.43 6.67 17.04
N GLU A 85 -7.28 5.83 16.47
CA GLU A 85 -7.14 4.37 16.48
C GLU A 85 -5.87 3.92 15.76
N VAL A 86 -5.61 4.43 14.55
CA VAL A 86 -4.36 4.12 13.81
C VAL A 86 -3.13 4.55 14.61
N THR A 87 -3.18 5.71 15.28
CA THR A 87 -2.06 6.20 16.11
C THR A 87 -1.84 5.31 17.33
N ALA A 88 -2.91 4.92 18.02
CA ALA A 88 -2.83 4.02 19.17
C ALA A 88 -2.29 2.64 18.76
N ALA A 89 -2.80 2.09 17.65
CA ALA A 89 -2.36 0.83 17.09
C ALA A 89 -0.88 0.86 16.69
N LEU A 90 -0.37 1.96 16.12
CA LEU A 90 1.05 2.08 15.79
C LEU A 90 1.92 2.04 17.05
N ARG A 91 1.55 2.81 18.09
CA ARG A 91 2.31 2.86 19.34
C ARG A 91 2.38 1.49 20.00
N GLU A 92 1.22 0.83 20.09
CA GLU A 92 1.13 -0.54 20.62
C GLU A 92 2.02 -1.49 19.80
N LYS A 93 1.89 -1.49 18.48
CA LYS A 93 2.66 -2.37 17.59
C LYS A 93 4.17 -2.20 17.82
N LEU A 94 4.65 -0.96 17.85
CA LEU A 94 6.08 -0.67 18.05
C LEU A 94 6.58 -1.19 19.40
N LEU A 95 5.84 -0.94 20.48
CA LEU A 95 6.21 -1.40 21.82
C LEU A 95 6.19 -2.92 21.94
N ARG A 96 5.15 -3.57 21.41
CA ARG A 96 5.03 -5.03 21.46
C ARG A 96 6.15 -5.70 20.67
N TRP A 97 6.42 -5.28 19.44
CA TRP A 97 7.47 -5.90 18.63
C TRP A 97 8.86 -5.68 19.22
N GLN A 98 9.15 -4.50 19.78
CA GLN A 98 10.39 -4.27 20.52
C GLN A 98 10.54 -5.24 21.71
N SER A 99 9.45 -5.47 22.46
CA SER A 99 9.45 -6.41 23.60
C SER A 99 9.65 -7.85 23.14
N ILE A 100 9.00 -8.26 22.06
CA ILE A 100 9.13 -9.62 21.50
C ILE A 100 10.56 -9.86 21.01
N GLU A 101 11.20 -8.91 20.32
CA GLU A 101 12.60 -9.04 19.91
C GLU A 101 13.53 -9.17 21.13
N ALA A 102 13.32 -8.35 22.16
CA ALA A 102 14.13 -8.40 23.38
C ALA A 102 13.99 -9.74 24.13
N LEU A 103 12.78 -10.31 24.17
CA LEU A 103 12.51 -11.57 24.86
C LEU A 103 12.94 -12.81 24.06
N SER A 104 12.85 -12.75 22.72
CA SER A 104 13.13 -13.89 21.85
C SER A 104 14.56 -13.93 21.33
N GLY A 105 15.26 -12.80 21.27
CA GLY A 105 16.57 -12.65 20.66
C GLY A 105 16.56 -12.69 19.13
N PHE A 106 15.40 -12.77 18.48
CA PHE A 106 15.28 -12.73 17.03
C PHE A 106 15.28 -11.29 16.50
N SER A 107 15.82 -11.08 15.30
CA SER A 107 15.62 -9.85 14.53
C SER A 107 14.36 -10.01 13.67
N LEU A 108 13.26 -9.40 14.10
CA LEU A 108 11.91 -9.60 13.56
C LEU A 108 11.44 -8.41 12.71
N VAL A 109 11.80 -7.19 13.12
CA VAL A 109 11.42 -5.95 12.45
C VAL A 109 12.26 -5.72 11.19
N SER A 110 13.54 -6.12 11.22
CA SER A 110 14.38 -6.20 10.02
C SER A 110 14.05 -7.47 9.24
N ASN A 111 13.10 -7.33 8.32
CA ASN A 111 12.38 -8.46 7.73
C ASN A 111 12.69 -8.61 6.23
N PRO A 112 12.93 -9.84 5.72
CA PRO A 112 13.17 -10.06 4.29
C PRO A 112 11.92 -9.87 3.40
N GLY A 113 10.75 -9.69 4.00
CA GLY A 113 9.49 -9.43 3.32
C GLY A 113 8.66 -10.69 3.05
N LEU A 114 7.37 -10.46 2.76
CA LEU A 114 6.33 -11.50 2.72
C LEU A 114 6.65 -12.64 1.73
N ALA A 115 7.17 -12.31 0.54
CA ALA A 115 7.48 -13.29 -0.51
C ALA A 115 8.65 -14.22 -0.12
N ALA A 116 9.71 -13.66 0.47
CA ALA A 116 10.85 -14.43 0.93
C ALA A 116 10.47 -15.37 2.09
N LEU A 117 9.64 -14.89 3.02
CA LEU A 117 9.11 -15.68 4.13
C LEU A 117 8.17 -16.79 3.66
N ALA A 118 7.30 -16.51 2.68
CA ALA A 118 6.44 -17.52 2.08
C ALA A 118 7.26 -18.66 1.48
N ALA A 119 8.32 -18.34 0.74
CA ALA A 119 9.24 -19.35 0.20
C ALA A 119 9.95 -20.13 1.31
N ALA A 120 10.49 -19.46 2.32
CA ALA A 120 11.20 -20.11 3.44
C ALA A 120 10.30 -21.06 4.26
N LEU A 121 9.01 -20.73 4.37
CA LEU A 121 8.01 -21.53 5.08
C LEU A 121 7.24 -22.51 4.19
N ASN A 122 7.56 -22.58 2.88
CA ASN A 122 6.83 -23.35 1.87
C ASN A 122 5.31 -23.05 1.84
N LEU A 123 4.95 -21.77 1.97
CA LEU A 123 3.57 -21.29 1.91
C LEU A 123 3.18 -20.86 0.50
N GLU A 124 1.91 -21.07 0.15
CA GLU A 124 1.35 -20.65 -1.13
C GLU A 124 1.05 -19.14 -1.11
N ALA A 125 1.51 -18.40 -2.12
CA ALA A 125 1.47 -16.93 -2.17
C ALA A 125 0.06 -16.34 -2.03
N SER A 126 -0.90 -17.02 -2.64
CA SER A 126 -2.36 -16.93 -2.49
C SER A 126 -2.84 -16.75 -1.05
N PHE A 127 -2.35 -17.54 -0.10
CA PHE A 127 -2.78 -17.50 1.30
C PHE A 127 -2.44 -16.15 1.96
N LEU A 128 -1.38 -15.51 1.49
CA LEU A 128 -0.87 -14.25 2.01
C LEU A 128 -1.38 -13.04 1.21
N GLY A 129 -2.37 -13.23 0.34
CA GLY A 129 -2.90 -12.17 -0.53
C GLY A 129 -1.88 -11.64 -1.54
N LEU A 130 -0.76 -12.34 -1.73
CA LEU A 130 0.22 -11.99 -2.77
C LEU A 130 -0.35 -12.41 -4.11
N ARG A 131 -0.67 -11.43 -4.95
CA ARG A 131 -1.09 -11.69 -6.32
C ARG A 131 0.06 -12.38 -7.07
N PRO A 132 -0.14 -13.56 -7.68
CA PRO A 132 0.88 -14.16 -8.51
C PRO A 132 1.22 -13.19 -9.65
N PRO A 133 2.51 -13.09 -10.06
CA PRO A 133 2.85 -12.30 -11.23
C PRO A 133 2.00 -12.78 -12.40
N PRO A 134 1.48 -11.87 -13.26
CA PRO A 134 0.78 -12.29 -14.45
C PRO A 134 1.69 -13.27 -15.19
N ARG A 135 1.22 -14.50 -15.40
CA ARG A 135 1.92 -15.47 -16.23
C ARG A 135 2.00 -14.85 -17.61
N THR A 136 3.13 -14.24 -17.94
CA THR A 136 3.45 -13.94 -19.33
C THR A 136 3.54 -15.31 -19.98
N SER A 137 2.52 -15.67 -20.74
CA SER A 137 2.63 -16.74 -21.72
C SER A 137 3.78 -16.33 -22.64
N SER A 138 4.94 -16.95 -22.41
CA SER A 138 6.09 -16.86 -23.29
C SER A 138 5.69 -17.42 -24.65
N CYS A 139 5.23 -16.56 -25.55
CA CYS A 139 5.42 -16.79 -26.97
C CYS A 139 6.90 -16.52 -27.21
N GLN A 140 7.69 -17.59 -27.25
CA GLN A 140 9.05 -17.52 -27.77
C GLN A 140 8.95 -17.12 -29.24
N THR A 141 9.29 -15.86 -29.55
CA THR A 141 9.71 -15.50 -30.91
C THR A 141 11.20 -15.19 -30.82
N THR A 142 11.98 -16.14 -31.32
CA THR A 142 13.41 -16.00 -31.58
C THR A 142 13.66 -14.75 -32.43
N TRP A 143 14.33 -13.76 -31.87
CA TRP A 143 14.93 -12.68 -32.65
C TRP A 143 16.26 -13.18 -33.21
N THR A 144 16.21 -13.86 -34.36
CA THR A 144 17.42 -14.08 -35.16
C THR A 144 17.94 -12.75 -35.68
N THR A 145 19.23 -12.53 -35.44
CA THR A 145 20.05 -11.41 -35.93
C THR A 145 19.91 -11.21 -37.43
N TRP A 146 19.52 -10.02 -37.87
CA TRP A 146 19.72 -9.58 -39.25
C TRP A 146 20.86 -8.57 -39.29
N THR A 147 21.96 -8.97 -39.92
CA THR A 147 23.11 -8.11 -40.26
C THR A 147 22.71 -7.13 -41.35
N MET A 148 22.87 -5.82 -41.09
CA MET A 148 22.65 -4.76 -42.06
C MET A 148 23.93 -4.55 -42.90
N THR A 149 23.91 -4.96 -44.16
CA THR A 149 24.96 -4.63 -45.15
C THR A 149 24.63 -3.30 -45.83
N SER A 150 25.68 -2.50 -46.05
CA SER A 150 25.70 -1.11 -46.49
C SER A 150 25.19 -0.84 -47.92
N CYS A 151 24.46 0.28 -48.08
CA CYS A 151 24.31 1.28 -49.18
C CYS A 151 24.75 0.96 -50.64
N PRO A 152 24.05 1.52 -51.66
CA PRO A 152 24.44 2.85 -52.17
C PRO A 152 23.29 3.83 -52.53
N ARG A 153 23.69 5.08 -52.79
CA ARG A 153 22.94 6.34 -52.81
C ARG A 153 22.14 6.62 -54.11
N GLY A 154 20.97 7.25 -53.93
CA GLY A 154 20.41 8.40 -54.69
C GLY A 154 19.65 8.12 -56.02
N PRO A 155 18.92 9.12 -56.60
CA PRO A 155 18.45 10.40 -56.06
C PRO A 155 16.93 10.71 -56.29
N SER A 156 16.44 11.73 -55.57
CA SER A 156 15.35 12.68 -55.89
C SER A 156 14.01 12.19 -56.48
N SER A 157 12.91 12.40 -55.76
CA SER A 157 11.86 13.35 -56.15
C SER A 157 10.70 13.37 -55.15
N THR A 158 10.24 14.58 -54.89
CA THR A 158 8.98 15.03 -54.31
C THR A 158 7.82 14.04 -54.43
N GLN A 159 7.21 13.65 -53.30
CA GLN A 159 5.75 13.52 -53.24
C GLN A 159 5.18 13.74 -51.84
N ARG A 160 4.26 14.71 -51.82
CA ARG A 160 3.43 15.18 -50.72
C ARG A 160 2.28 14.18 -50.53
N GLY A 161 2.32 13.39 -49.47
CA GLY A 161 1.22 12.51 -49.04
C GLY A 161 0.35 13.21 -48.00
N ARG A 162 -0.89 13.52 -48.39
CA ARG A 162 -1.96 14.13 -47.60
C ARG A 162 -2.58 13.08 -46.68
N TRP A 163 -2.73 13.39 -45.39
CA TRP A 163 -3.54 12.62 -44.44
C TRP A 163 -4.91 13.27 -44.29
N THR A 164 -6.00 12.51 -44.45
CA THR A 164 -7.33 12.83 -43.92
C THR A 164 -7.94 11.53 -43.39
N ALA A 165 -8.26 11.53 -42.10
CA ALA A 165 -9.14 10.56 -41.45
C ALA A 165 -10.52 11.24 -41.26
N GLU A 166 -11.58 10.43 -41.27
CA GLU A 166 -12.96 10.83 -40.90
C GLU A 166 -13.04 11.39 -39.48
#